data_AF-A0A292Z324-F1
#
_entry.id   AF-A0A292Z324-F1
#
_cell.length_a   1.000
_cell.length_b   1.000
_cell.length_c   1.000
_cell.angle_alpha   90.00
_cell.angle_beta   90.00
_cell.angle_gamma   90.00
#
_symmetry.space_group_name_H-M   'P 1'
#
loop_
_entity.id
_entity.type
_entity.pdbx_description
1 polymer ?
#
loop_
_entity_poly.entity_id
_entity_poly.type
_entity_poly.pdbx_seq_one_letter_code
_entity_poly.pdbx_strand_id
1 'polypeptide(L)'
;MSNAPDGGPANRGTPARSRQLVDLAEDVRKVRGDVGRLRTTVGDLAGTVAEFAPQLLDVQRDLLTVRGVVEELATAKAAADNPPVDWFAMSAAEAETEWIKLGDWVHSVLGGWYQVTRAQLPDRWALHRPAFLQVAWLSTSHAEAYLPLSHPNQAAEWNTRWLDAALAKVEQHILPKQCRAVPGGPGQHLVDELDAAQQEARGPAAGGTSPYPNPYPQQQYAESAAARAARSYAQPQHVEPAHTRAARSAGQETIRPDYWGPYFSEAMRADLAWRRERDDALAQRAAAAAAATTDPDADADDEGEAG
;
A
#
# COMPACT_ATOMS: atom_id res chain seq x y z
N MET A 1 71.11 -0.33 -110.39
CA MET A 1 71.38 0.90 -109.61
C MET A 1 70.09 1.33 -108.93
N SER A 2 70.10 1.35 -107.59
CA SER A 2 69.45 2.33 -106.69
C SER A 2 69.01 1.66 -105.39
N ASN A 3 69.87 1.83 -104.39
CA ASN A 3 69.63 1.54 -102.98
C ASN A 3 68.60 2.52 -102.41
N ALA A 4 67.72 2.05 -101.55
CA ALA A 4 67.12 2.86 -100.49
C ALA A 4 67.37 2.13 -99.16
N PRO A 5 68.20 2.69 -98.26
CA PRO A 5 68.48 2.09 -96.97
C PRO A 5 67.40 2.48 -95.96
N ASP A 6 66.98 1.45 -95.24
CA ASP A 6 66.27 1.46 -93.98
C ASP A 6 66.98 2.34 -92.93
N GLY A 7 66.22 3.02 -92.08
CA GLY A 7 66.80 3.92 -91.07
C GLY A 7 65.85 4.91 -90.40
N GLY A 8 64.69 4.45 -89.90
CA GLY A 8 63.90 5.22 -88.95
C GLY A 8 64.57 5.22 -87.56
N PRO A 9 64.72 6.37 -86.87
CA PRO A 9 65.45 6.43 -85.60
C PRO A 9 64.68 5.72 -84.47
N ALA A 10 65.32 4.70 -83.91
CA ALA A 10 64.87 4.04 -82.69
C ALA A 10 64.78 5.05 -81.53
N ASN A 11 63.61 5.05 -80.89
CA ASN A 11 63.30 5.67 -79.61
C ASN A 11 64.44 5.52 -78.59
N ARG A 12 65.15 6.60 -78.25
CA ARG A 12 65.93 6.66 -77.01
C ARG A 12 64.98 7.05 -75.88
N GLY A 13 64.51 6.05 -75.14
CA GLY A 13 63.81 6.26 -73.87
C GLY A 13 64.66 7.12 -72.93
N THR A 14 64.12 8.26 -72.50
CA THR A 14 64.77 9.19 -71.58
C THR A 14 64.98 8.53 -70.21
N PRO A 15 66.19 8.62 -69.60
CA PRO A 15 66.51 7.98 -68.32
C PRO A 15 65.63 8.43 -67.14
N ALA A 16 64.95 9.58 -67.26
CA ALA A 16 63.96 10.05 -66.29
C ALA A 16 62.70 9.16 -66.23
N ARG A 17 62.20 8.67 -67.38
CA ARG A 17 61.02 7.79 -67.44
C ARG A 17 61.31 6.41 -66.85
N SER A 18 62.53 5.92 -67.05
CA SER A 18 63.01 4.67 -66.48
C SER A 18 63.05 4.72 -64.95
N ARG A 19 63.50 5.84 -64.37
CA ARG A 19 63.49 6.05 -62.90
C ARG A 19 62.08 6.09 -62.33
N GLN A 20 61.17 6.83 -62.97
CA GLN A 20 59.76 6.90 -62.55
C GLN A 20 59.06 5.51 -62.54
N LEU A 21 59.40 4.64 -63.48
CA LEU A 21 58.87 3.26 -63.50
C LEU A 21 59.45 2.38 -62.38
N VAL A 22 60.71 2.62 -61.99
CA VAL A 22 61.34 1.93 -60.86
C VAL A 22 60.72 2.37 -59.54
N ASP A 23 60.52 3.68 -59.36
CA ASP A 23 59.88 4.26 -58.16
C ASP A 23 58.42 3.75 -58.04
N LEU A 24 57.65 3.75 -59.14
CA LEU A 24 56.30 3.20 -59.16
C LEU A 24 56.28 1.70 -58.82
N ALA A 25 57.26 0.92 -59.29
CA ALA A 25 57.36 -0.50 -58.97
C ALA A 25 57.71 -0.74 -57.50
N GLU A 26 58.47 0.17 -56.88
CA GLU A 26 58.76 0.16 -55.45
C GLU A 26 57.52 0.53 -54.62
N ASP A 27 56.80 1.57 -55.02
CA ASP A 27 55.53 1.97 -54.39
C ASP A 27 54.47 0.86 -54.48
N VAL A 28 54.33 0.20 -55.63
CA VAL A 28 53.42 -0.94 -55.79
C VAL A 28 53.82 -2.10 -54.88
N ARG A 29 55.13 -2.39 -54.73
CA ARG A 29 55.61 -3.41 -53.78
C ARG A 29 55.29 -3.04 -52.34
N LYS A 30 55.46 -1.76 -51.98
CA LYS A 30 55.14 -1.23 -50.65
C LYS A 30 53.65 -1.32 -50.35
N VAL A 31 52.80 -0.83 -51.26
CA VAL A 31 51.33 -0.92 -51.16
C VAL A 31 50.89 -2.38 -51.05
N ARG A 32 51.48 -3.30 -51.82
CA ARG A 32 51.19 -4.74 -51.71
C ARG A 32 51.56 -5.30 -50.34
N GLY A 33 52.68 -4.86 -49.77
CA GLY A 33 53.07 -5.20 -48.41
C GLY A 33 52.11 -4.66 -47.35
N ASP A 34 51.67 -3.41 -47.49
CA ASP A 34 50.70 -2.77 -46.60
C ASP A 34 49.31 -3.44 -46.68
N VAL A 35 48.85 -3.79 -47.88
CA VAL A 35 47.62 -4.57 -48.10
C VAL A 35 47.74 -5.97 -47.48
N GLY A 36 48.92 -6.60 -47.57
CA GLY A 36 49.19 -7.87 -46.91
C GLY A 36 49.06 -7.77 -45.39
N ARG A 37 49.67 -6.74 -44.78
CA ARG A 37 49.56 -6.47 -43.34
C ARG A 37 48.13 -6.18 -42.90
N LEU A 38 47.43 -5.31 -43.63
CA LEU A 38 46.03 -4.99 -43.34
C LEU A 38 45.15 -6.24 -43.38
N ARG A 39 45.36 -7.13 -44.36
CA ARG A 39 44.63 -8.40 -44.46
C ARG A 39 44.87 -9.29 -43.25
N THR A 40 46.09 -9.36 -42.74
CA THR A 40 46.40 -10.09 -41.50
C THR A 40 45.67 -9.46 -40.31
N THR A 41 45.75 -8.15 -40.12
CA THR A 41 45.05 -7.45 -39.03
C THR A 41 43.53 -7.62 -39.09
N VAL A 42 42.93 -7.57 -40.29
CA VAL A 42 41.49 -7.84 -40.48
C VAL A 42 41.16 -9.30 -40.14
N GLY A 43 42.04 -10.24 -40.47
CA GLY A 43 41.89 -11.65 -40.09
C GLY A 43 41.93 -11.85 -38.58
N ASP A 44 42.89 -11.21 -37.89
CA ASP A 44 43.02 -11.27 -36.44
C ASP A 44 41.80 -10.65 -35.75
N LEU A 45 41.33 -9.49 -36.24
CA LEU A 45 40.11 -8.84 -35.74
C LEU A 45 38.89 -9.73 -35.96
N ALA A 46 38.74 -10.34 -37.14
CA ALA A 46 37.66 -11.28 -37.41
C ALA A 46 37.70 -12.50 -36.47
N GLY A 47 38.91 -12.99 -36.15
CA GLY A 47 39.11 -14.03 -35.14
C GLY A 47 38.62 -13.62 -33.76
N THR A 48 39.04 -12.44 -33.28
CA THR A 48 38.57 -11.93 -31.97
C THR A 48 37.06 -11.70 -31.93
N VAL A 49 36.46 -11.18 -33.00
CA VAL A 49 35.00 -11.00 -33.10
C VAL A 49 34.28 -12.35 -33.08
N ALA A 50 34.82 -13.37 -33.75
CA ALA A 50 34.27 -14.72 -33.75
C ALA A 50 34.35 -15.37 -32.35
N GLU A 51 35.35 -15.04 -31.54
CA GLU A 51 35.46 -15.51 -30.14
C GLU A 51 34.44 -14.84 -29.21
N PHE A 52 34.14 -13.55 -29.41
CA PHE A 52 33.18 -12.81 -28.57
C PHE A 52 31.71 -13.06 -28.94
N ALA A 53 31.40 -13.42 -30.18
CA ALA A 53 30.01 -13.60 -30.62
C ALA A 53 29.22 -14.66 -29.81
N PRO A 54 29.77 -15.85 -29.49
CA PRO A 54 29.11 -16.81 -28.62
C PRO A 54 28.91 -16.28 -27.19
N GLN A 55 29.90 -15.56 -26.64
CA GLN A 55 29.82 -15.01 -25.29
C GLN A 55 28.70 -13.97 -25.16
N LEU A 56 28.48 -13.15 -26.19
CA LEU A 56 27.37 -12.21 -26.24
C LEU A 56 26.00 -12.91 -26.27
N LEU A 57 25.89 -14.04 -26.97
CA LEU A 57 24.68 -14.85 -27.00
C LEU A 57 24.41 -15.51 -25.64
N ASP A 58 25.47 -15.96 -24.96
CA ASP A 58 25.35 -16.52 -23.61
C ASP A 58 24.93 -15.44 -22.60
N VAL A 59 25.54 -14.26 -22.64
CA VAL A 59 25.12 -13.12 -21.80
C VAL A 59 23.66 -12.74 -22.09
N GLN A 60 23.24 -12.74 -23.36
CA GLN A 60 21.84 -12.47 -23.70
C GLN A 60 20.90 -13.52 -23.11
N ARG A 61 21.27 -14.80 -23.14
CA ARG A 61 20.49 -15.89 -22.53
C ARG A 61 20.44 -15.77 -21.01
N ASP A 62 21.55 -15.43 -20.38
CA ASP A 62 21.65 -15.24 -18.93
C ASP A 62 20.80 -14.05 -18.49
N LEU A 63 20.84 -12.92 -19.22
CA LEU A 63 19.98 -11.77 -18.95
C LEU A 63 18.50 -12.09 -19.07
N LEU A 64 18.09 -12.88 -20.08
CA LEU A 64 16.71 -13.33 -20.20
C LEU A 64 16.30 -14.24 -19.03
N THR A 65 17.21 -15.10 -18.58
CA THR A 65 16.99 -15.98 -17.43
C THR A 65 16.83 -15.16 -16.14
N VAL A 66 17.74 -14.23 -15.88
CA VAL A 66 17.68 -13.33 -14.71
C VAL A 66 16.39 -12.51 -14.74
N ARG A 67 16.00 -11.98 -15.90
CA ARG A 67 14.74 -11.25 -16.04
C ARG A 67 13.55 -12.12 -15.66
N GLY A 68 13.49 -13.36 -16.13
CA GLY A 68 12.43 -14.31 -15.78
C GLY A 68 12.35 -14.57 -14.27
N VAL A 69 13.51 -14.81 -13.63
CA VAL A 69 13.57 -14.99 -12.17
C VAL A 69 13.13 -13.73 -11.42
N VAL A 70 13.51 -12.55 -11.89
CA VAL A 70 13.09 -11.27 -11.28
C VAL A 70 11.58 -11.07 -11.43
N GLU A 71 11.00 -11.36 -12.59
CA GLU A 71 9.55 -11.27 -12.81
C GLU A 71 8.77 -12.28 -11.95
N GLU A 72 9.30 -13.50 -11.81
CA GLU A 72 8.74 -14.52 -10.91
C GLU A 72 8.82 -14.08 -9.44
N LEU A 73 9.97 -13.56 -9.00
CA LEU A 73 10.16 -13.06 -7.64
C LEU A 73 9.27 -11.84 -7.34
N ALA A 74 9.11 -10.93 -8.30
CA ALA A 74 8.22 -9.78 -8.16
C ALA A 74 6.76 -10.22 -8.03
N THR A 75 6.34 -11.21 -8.81
CA THR A 75 4.99 -11.78 -8.75
C THR A 75 4.76 -12.52 -7.42
N ALA A 76 5.73 -13.33 -7.00
CA ALA A 76 5.68 -14.03 -5.71
C ALA A 76 5.63 -13.07 -4.53
N LYS A 77 6.38 -11.96 -4.60
CA LYS A 77 6.34 -10.91 -3.59
C LYS A 77 4.97 -10.22 -3.55
N ALA A 78 4.42 -9.82 -4.69
CA ALA A 78 3.12 -9.17 -4.74
C ALA A 78 2.00 -10.08 -4.21
N ALA A 79 2.08 -11.39 -4.44
CA ALA A 79 1.15 -12.37 -3.88
C ALA A 79 1.35 -12.61 -2.37
N ALA A 80 2.52 -12.29 -1.84
CA ALA A 80 2.89 -12.47 -0.44
C ALA A 80 2.80 -11.19 0.39
N ASP A 81 2.45 -10.03 -0.18
CA ASP A 81 2.36 -8.77 0.55
C ASP A 81 0.93 -8.58 1.13
N ASN A 82 0.83 -8.05 2.36
CA ASN A 82 -0.43 -7.64 3.00
C ASN A 82 -0.38 -6.13 3.29
N PRO A 83 -0.75 -5.27 2.33
CA PRO A 83 -0.61 -3.82 2.48
C PRO A 83 -1.49 -3.29 3.63
N PRO A 84 -1.05 -2.22 4.32
CA PRO A 84 -1.88 -1.58 5.34
C PRO A 84 -3.22 -1.12 4.77
N VAL A 85 -4.30 -1.50 5.45
CA VAL A 85 -5.66 -1.08 5.08
C VAL A 85 -5.87 0.39 5.44
N ASP A 86 -6.00 1.26 4.43
CA ASP A 86 -6.30 2.68 4.64
C ASP A 86 -7.81 2.92 4.84
N TRP A 87 -8.25 2.77 6.09
CA TRP A 87 -9.62 3.03 6.51
C TRP A 87 -10.10 4.47 6.28
N PHE A 88 -9.21 5.44 6.07
CA PHE A 88 -9.60 6.83 5.91
C PHE A 88 -9.93 7.17 4.46
N ALA A 89 -9.18 6.60 3.50
CA ALA A 89 -9.33 6.90 2.08
C ALA A 89 -10.27 5.93 1.34
N MET A 90 -10.43 4.69 1.81
CA MET A 90 -11.22 3.66 1.10
C MET A 90 -12.65 4.09 0.77
N SER A 91 -13.13 3.68 -0.41
CA SER A 91 -14.50 3.84 -0.86
C SER A 91 -15.48 3.02 -0.01
N ALA A 92 -16.78 3.27 -0.18
CA ALA A 92 -17.80 2.47 0.50
C ALA A 92 -17.72 0.97 0.16
N ALA A 93 -17.48 0.61 -1.10
CA ALA A 93 -17.43 -0.80 -1.53
C ALA A 93 -16.21 -1.55 -0.96
N GLU A 94 -15.05 -0.88 -0.93
CA GLU A 94 -13.84 -1.43 -0.31
C GLU A 94 -14.03 -1.59 1.21
N ALA A 95 -14.61 -0.57 1.86
CA ALA A 95 -14.89 -0.61 3.29
C ALA A 95 -15.82 -1.76 3.66
N GLU A 96 -16.88 -2.01 2.88
CA GLU A 96 -17.81 -3.11 3.13
C GLU A 96 -17.09 -4.47 3.14
N THR A 97 -16.20 -4.67 2.18
CA THR A 97 -15.38 -5.89 2.10
C THR A 97 -14.46 -6.03 3.32
N GLU A 98 -13.79 -4.94 3.73
CA GLU A 98 -12.89 -4.94 4.88
C GLU A 98 -13.62 -5.09 6.22
N TRP A 99 -14.83 -4.53 6.34
CA TRP A 99 -15.69 -4.76 7.50
C TRP A 99 -16.01 -6.25 7.64
N ILE A 100 -16.48 -6.92 6.57
CA ILE A 100 -16.80 -8.35 6.63
C ILE A 100 -15.59 -9.18 7.06
N LYS A 101 -14.42 -8.95 6.43
CA LYS A 101 -13.16 -9.62 6.80
C LYS A 101 -12.80 -9.39 8.27
N LEU A 102 -12.97 -8.17 8.76
CA LEU A 102 -12.69 -7.83 10.16
C LEU A 102 -13.60 -8.58 11.12
N GLY A 103 -14.91 -8.67 10.81
CA GLY A 103 -15.88 -9.41 11.63
C GLY A 103 -15.52 -10.91 11.72
N ASP A 104 -15.20 -11.53 10.59
CA ASP A 104 -14.77 -12.92 10.52
C ASP A 104 -13.46 -13.16 11.28
N TRP A 105 -12.51 -12.23 11.17
CA TRP A 105 -11.25 -12.30 11.89
C TRP A 105 -11.43 -12.15 13.41
N VAL A 106 -12.26 -11.22 13.88
CA VAL A 106 -12.58 -11.06 15.31
C VAL A 106 -13.23 -12.33 15.85
N HIS A 107 -14.16 -12.93 15.11
CA HIS A 107 -14.81 -14.17 15.51
C HIS A 107 -13.82 -15.35 15.60
N SER A 108 -13.08 -15.59 14.52
CA SER A 108 -12.23 -16.78 14.38
C SER A 108 -10.92 -16.69 15.17
N VAL A 109 -10.25 -15.53 15.16
CA VAL A 109 -8.93 -15.35 15.76
C VAL A 109 -9.06 -14.88 17.20
N LEU A 110 -9.65 -13.70 17.45
CA LEU A 110 -9.74 -13.18 18.81
C LEU A 110 -10.67 -14.02 19.70
N GLY A 111 -11.85 -14.39 19.19
CA GLY A 111 -12.80 -15.24 19.91
C GLY A 111 -12.41 -16.72 19.92
N GLY A 112 -12.01 -17.27 18.77
CA GLY A 112 -11.73 -18.70 18.62
C GLY A 112 -10.37 -19.13 19.16
N TRP A 113 -9.28 -18.52 18.69
CA TRP A 113 -7.92 -18.92 19.07
C TRP A 113 -7.46 -18.31 20.39
N TYR A 114 -7.63 -17.00 20.56
CA TYR A 114 -7.12 -16.28 21.72
C TYR A 114 -8.11 -16.20 22.88
N GLN A 115 -9.36 -16.60 22.66
CA GLN A 115 -10.44 -16.60 23.66
C GLN A 115 -10.56 -15.25 24.41
N VAL A 116 -10.35 -14.15 23.68
CA VAL A 116 -10.46 -12.79 24.22
C VAL A 116 -11.80 -12.62 24.92
N THR A 117 -11.76 -12.06 26.12
CA THR A 117 -12.94 -11.90 26.96
C THR A 117 -13.67 -10.59 26.67
N ARG A 118 -14.96 -10.52 27.06
CA ARG A 118 -15.80 -9.31 26.96
C ARG A 118 -15.28 -8.14 27.81
N ALA A 119 -14.40 -8.39 28.79
CA ALA A 119 -13.71 -7.36 29.55
C ALA A 119 -12.54 -6.74 28.77
N GLN A 120 -11.83 -7.54 27.97
CA GLN A 120 -10.70 -7.10 27.15
C GLN A 120 -11.16 -6.41 25.86
N LEU A 121 -12.20 -6.95 25.22
CA LEU A 121 -12.85 -6.37 24.07
C LEU A 121 -14.35 -6.21 24.36
N PRO A 122 -14.78 -5.04 24.85
CA PRO A 122 -16.19 -4.79 25.14
C PRO A 122 -17.06 -4.99 23.91
N ASP A 123 -18.26 -5.55 24.08
CA ASP A 123 -19.17 -5.94 22.99
C ASP A 123 -19.44 -4.84 21.94
N ARG A 124 -19.28 -3.58 22.32
CA ARG A 124 -19.65 -2.41 21.51
C ARG A 124 -18.45 -1.69 20.93
N TRP A 125 -17.29 -2.34 20.94
CA TRP A 125 -16.02 -1.84 20.44
C TRP A 125 -16.11 -1.19 19.05
N ALA A 126 -16.95 -1.73 18.16
CA ALA A 126 -17.11 -1.23 16.79
C ALA A 126 -17.72 0.18 16.74
N LEU A 127 -18.53 0.56 17.73
CA LEU A 127 -19.10 1.90 17.83
C LEU A 127 -18.08 2.93 18.34
N HIS A 128 -17.03 2.48 19.05
CA HIS A 128 -15.99 3.37 19.57
C HIS A 128 -14.85 3.49 18.58
N ARG A 129 -14.80 4.57 17.81
CA ARG A 129 -13.82 4.76 16.72
C ARG A 129 -12.35 4.49 17.10
N PRO A 130 -11.83 4.97 18.26
CA PRO A 130 -10.46 4.63 18.65
C PRO A 130 -10.25 3.13 18.86
N ALA A 131 -11.23 2.44 19.46
CA ALA A 131 -11.17 1.00 19.67
C ALA A 131 -11.29 0.23 18.36
N PHE A 132 -12.24 0.61 17.50
CA PHE A 132 -12.36 0.09 16.15
C PHE A 132 -11.02 0.16 15.39
N LEU A 133 -10.35 1.32 15.38
CA LEU A 133 -9.07 1.48 14.70
C LEU A 133 -7.96 0.59 15.30
N GLN A 134 -7.92 0.41 16.63
CA GLN A 134 -6.99 -0.54 17.24
C GLN A 134 -7.26 -1.97 16.74
N VAL A 135 -8.52 -2.41 16.73
CA VAL A 135 -8.90 -3.77 16.32
C VAL A 135 -8.64 -3.98 14.82
N ALA A 136 -8.93 -2.99 13.99
CA ALA A 136 -8.68 -3.04 12.55
C ALA A 136 -7.19 -3.15 12.23
N TRP A 137 -6.33 -2.33 12.85
CA TRP A 137 -4.88 -2.44 12.70
C TRP A 137 -4.32 -3.74 13.25
N LEU A 138 -4.91 -4.23 14.34
CA LEU A 138 -4.55 -5.50 14.94
C LEU A 138 -4.84 -6.65 13.96
N SER A 139 -5.96 -6.63 13.24
CA SER A 139 -6.26 -7.60 12.18
C SER A 139 -5.24 -7.58 11.05
N THR A 140 -4.89 -6.39 10.53
CA THR A 140 -3.87 -6.27 9.47
C THR A 140 -2.49 -6.75 9.96
N SER A 141 -2.11 -6.40 11.19
CA SER A 141 -0.82 -6.81 11.77
C SER A 141 -0.73 -8.31 12.00
N HIS A 142 -1.84 -8.95 12.38
CA HIS A 142 -1.93 -10.41 12.46
C HIS A 142 -1.70 -11.05 11.09
N ALA A 143 -2.41 -10.59 10.07
CA ALA A 143 -2.28 -11.15 8.72
C ALA A 143 -0.84 -11.04 8.22
N GLU A 144 -0.18 -9.89 8.42
CA GLU A 144 1.23 -9.71 8.08
C GLU A 144 2.15 -10.66 8.86
N ALA A 145 1.97 -10.79 10.17
CA ALA A 145 2.84 -11.62 11.02
C ALA A 145 2.85 -13.11 10.64
N TYR A 146 1.81 -13.59 9.94
CA TYR A 146 1.62 -14.98 9.56
C TYR A 146 1.72 -15.24 8.04
N LEU A 147 2.19 -14.27 7.25
CA LEU A 147 2.51 -14.53 5.84
C LEU A 147 3.64 -15.57 5.71
N PRO A 148 3.67 -16.38 4.62
CA PRO A 148 4.68 -17.42 4.45
C PRO A 148 6.13 -16.92 4.47
N LEU A 149 6.36 -15.67 4.06
CA LEU A 149 7.68 -15.04 3.99
C LEU A 149 7.95 -14.09 5.17
N SER A 150 7.03 -14.00 6.14
CA SER A 150 7.23 -13.13 7.29
C SER A 150 8.32 -13.66 8.21
N HIS A 151 9.16 -12.73 8.68
CA HIS A 151 10.20 -13.07 9.63
C HIS A 151 9.57 -13.65 10.91
N PRO A 152 10.05 -14.79 11.45
CA PRO A 152 9.43 -15.45 12.61
C PRO A 152 9.27 -14.55 13.85
N ASN A 153 10.13 -13.54 13.99
CA ASN A 153 10.02 -12.53 15.06
C ASN A 153 8.70 -11.73 15.01
N GLN A 154 8.07 -11.57 13.85
CA GLN A 154 6.78 -10.87 13.75
C GLN A 154 5.67 -11.64 14.48
N ALA A 155 5.58 -12.95 14.27
CA ALA A 155 4.64 -13.80 15.00
C ALA A 155 4.97 -13.81 16.51
N ALA A 156 6.25 -13.77 16.89
CA ALA A 156 6.64 -13.67 18.30
C ALA A 156 6.21 -12.33 18.94
N GLU A 157 6.49 -11.20 18.30
CA GLU A 157 6.08 -9.86 18.76
C GLU A 157 4.55 -9.73 18.81
N TRP A 158 3.84 -10.29 17.83
CA TRP A 158 2.39 -10.36 17.85
C TRP A 158 1.86 -10.99 19.14
N ASN A 159 2.34 -12.21 19.45
CA ASN A 159 1.87 -13.01 20.58
C ASN A 159 2.33 -12.50 21.95
N THR A 160 3.42 -11.74 22.01
CA THR A 160 4.02 -11.31 23.30
C THR A 160 3.81 -9.84 23.61
N ARG A 161 3.43 -9.01 22.61
CA ARG A 161 3.39 -7.56 22.78
C ARG A 161 2.22 -6.88 22.09
N TRP A 162 1.98 -7.15 20.80
CA TRP A 162 1.05 -6.31 20.02
C TRP A 162 -0.41 -6.55 20.40
N LEU A 163 -0.81 -7.81 20.59
CA LEU A 163 -2.17 -8.16 21.02
C LEU A 163 -2.53 -7.49 22.36
N ASP A 164 -1.71 -7.71 23.38
CA ASP A 164 -1.96 -7.16 24.72
C ASP A 164 -1.94 -5.63 24.73
N ALA A 165 -1.00 -5.01 24.02
CA ALA A 165 -0.91 -3.55 23.94
C ALA A 165 -2.14 -2.93 23.24
N ALA A 166 -2.67 -3.57 22.21
CA ALA A 166 -3.87 -3.09 21.51
C ALA A 166 -5.12 -3.25 22.38
N LEU A 167 -5.31 -4.40 23.02
CA LEU A 167 -6.44 -4.64 23.93
C LEU A 167 -6.41 -3.68 25.13
N ALA A 168 -5.23 -3.41 25.69
CA ALA A 168 -5.08 -2.41 26.76
C ALA A 168 -5.47 -0.99 26.32
N LYS A 169 -5.21 -0.63 25.05
CA LYS A 169 -5.66 0.66 24.50
C LYS A 169 -7.17 0.68 24.27
N VAL A 170 -7.75 -0.42 23.80
CA VAL A 170 -9.22 -0.55 23.66
C VAL A 170 -9.89 -0.32 25.01
N GLU A 171 -9.42 -0.95 26.08
CA GLU A 171 -9.93 -0.77 27.44
C GLU A 171 -9.81 0.70 27.91
N GLN A 172 -8.71 1.39 27.58
CA GLN A 172 -8.54 2.81 27.92
C GLN A 172 -9.52 3.73 27.20
N HIS A 173 -9.96 3.35 25.99
CA HIS A 173 -10.87 4.15 25.18
C HIS A 173 -12.35 3.85 25.43
N ILE A 174 -12.66 2.72 26.07
CA ILE A 174 -14.04 2.32 26.39
C ILE A 174 -14.19 2.26 27.91
N LEU A 175 -14.69 3.35 28.50
CA LEU A 175 -14.84 3.43 29.94
C LEU A 175 -16.00 2.52 30.42
N PRO A 176 -15.87 1.81 31.56
CA PRO A 176 -16.95 0.98 32.12
C PRO A 176 -18.24 1.74 32.46
N LYS A 177 -18.17 3.07 32.54
CA LYS A 177 -19.31 3.96 32.75
C LYS A 177 -20.11 4.23 31.46
N GLN A 178 -19.47 4.06 30.31
CA GLN A 178 -20.08 4.18 29.00
C GLN A 178 -20.60 2.81 28.57
N CYS A 179 -19.86 1.74 28.91
CA CYS A 179 -20.14 0.41 28.41
C CYS A 179 -20.05 -0.71 29.46
N ARG A 180 -21.01 -1.62 29.43
CA ARG A 180 -21.08 -2.75 30.37
C ARG A 180 -21.54 -4.04 29.69
N ALA A 181 -20.88 -5.15 30.02
CA ALA A 181 -21.34 -6.49 29.65
C ALA A 181 -22.56 -6.92 30.48
N VAL A 182 -23.53 -7.56 29.82
CA VAL A 182 -24.76 -8.07 30.44
C VAL A 182 -24.82 -9.59 30.28
N PRO A 183 -25.17 -10.35 31.34
CA PRO A 183 -25.35 -11.79 31.23
C PRO A 183 -26.47 -12.15 30.24
N GLY A 184 -26.23 -13.15 29.39
CA GLY A 184 -27.27 -13.72 28.52
C GLY A 184 -27.70 -12.86 27.34
N GLY A 185 -26.96 -11.78 27.02
CA GLY A 185 -27.28 -10.92 25.88
C GLY A 185 -26.17 -9.92 25.53
N PRO A 186 -26.40 -9.09 24.50
CA PRO A 186 -25.50 -8.01 24.13
C PRO A 186 -25.29 -7.02 25.29
N GLY A 187 -24.08 -6.45 25.41
CA GLY A 187 -23.76 -5.44 26.43
C GLY A 187 -24.52 -4.12 26.24
N GLN A 188 -24.63 -3.28 27.27
CA GLN A 188 -25.46 -2.07 27.29
C GLN A 188 -24.66 -0.78 27.10
N HIS A 189 -25.13 0.17 26.26
CA HIS A 189 -24.59 1.54 26.09
C HIS A 189 -25.28 2.53 27.00
N LEU A 190 -24.61 2.81 28.10
CA LEU A 190 -25.12 3.67 29.15
C LEU A 190 -25.14 5.15 28.70
N VAL A 191 -24.35 5.54 27.69
CA VAL A 191 -24.38 6.89 27.12
C VAL A 191 -25.66 7.11 26.34
N ASP A 192 -26.04 6.17 25.45
CA ASP A 192 -27.28 6.29 24.68
C ASP A 192 -28.51 6.24 25.59
N GLU A 193 -28.50 5.46 26.68
CA GLU A 193 -29.59 5.46 27.66
C GLU A 193 -29.71 6.83 28.38
N LEU A 194 -28.58 7.46 28.70
CA LEU A 194 -28.54 8.80 29.30
C LEU A 194 -28.99 9.88 28.30
N ASP A 195 -28.53 9.80 27.06
CA ASP A 195 -28.86 10.76 26.00
C ASP A 195 -30.32 10.58 25.54
N ALA A 196 -30.82 9.34 25.43
CA ALA A 196 -32.22 9.04 25.13
C ALA A 196 -33.14 9.51 26.27
N ALA A 197 -32.78 9.27 27.53
CA ALA A 197 -33.53 9.80 28.68
C ALA A 197 -33.53 11.34 28.72
N GLN A 198 -32.44 11.98 28.28
CA GLN A 198 -32.36 13.45 28.16
C GLN A 198 -33.13 13.98 26.93
N GLN A 199 -33.21 13.24 25.83
CA GLN A 199 -33.98 13.59 24.63
C GLN A 199 -35.48 13.41 24.84
N GLU A 200 -35.92 12.34 25.52
CA GLU A 200 -37.30 12.19 25.98
C GLU A 200 -37.72 13.36 26.89
N ALA A 201 -36.79 13.89 27.68
CA ALA A 201 -37.02 15.07 28.51
C ALA A 201 -37.01 16.41 27.74
N ARG A 202 -36.46 16.47 26.50
CA ARG A 202 -36.29 17.71 25.72
C ARG A 202 -37.23 17.86 24.52
N GLY A 203 -37.85 16.79 24.03
CA GLY A 203 -38.70 16.84 22.83
C GLY A 203 -37.91 17.05 21.51
N PRO A 204 -38.54 16.86 20.33
CA PRO A 204 -37.82 16.73 19.07
C PRO A 204 -37.32 18.08 18.54
N ALA A 205 -36.00 18.25 18.45
CA ALA A 205 -35.37 19.36 17.74
C ALA A 205 -34.84 18.88 16.37
N ALA A 206 -35.23 19.59 15.31
CA ALA A 206 -34.70 19.42 13.96
C ALA A 206 -33.33 20.10 13.84
N GLY A 207 -32.40 19.50 13.10
CA GLY A 207 -31.19 20.19 12.66
C GLY A 207 -30.06 19.27 12.24
N GLY A 208 -29.77 19.26 10.94
CA GLY A 208 -28.68 18.53 10.30
C GLY A 208 -27.36 18.70 11.05
N THR A 209 -26.86 17.59 11.56
CA THR A 209 -25.53 17.46 12.16
C THR A 209 -24.92 16.22 11.51
N SER A 210 -23.61 16.23 11.25
CA SER A 210 -22.85 15.04 10.85
C SER A 210 -23.31 13.82 11.67
N PRO A 211 -23.45 12.61 11.09
CA PRO A 211 -23.76 11.39 11.85
C PRO A 211 -22.74 11.10 12.95
N TYR A 212 -21.59 11.77 12.90
CA TYR A 212 -20.56 11.79 13.91
C TYR A 212 -20.66 13.09 14.74
N PRO A 213 -21.42 13.11 15.84
CA PRO A 213 -21.18 14.11 16.87
C PRO A 213 -19.74 13.92 17.35
N ASN A 214 -18.90 14.95 17.24
CA ASN A 214 -17.63 14.98 17.97
C ASN A 214 -17.97 15.08 19.47
N PRO A 215 -17.76 14.04 20.30
CA PRO A 215 -18.18 14.08 21.69
C PRO A 215 -17.15 14.77 22.60
N TYR A 216 -16.11 15.40 22.06
CA TYR A 216 -15.07 16.05 22.88
C TYR A 216 -14.87 17.53 22.51
N PRO A 217 -15.37 18.47 23.35
CA PRO A 217 -14.46 19.49 23.83
C PRO A 217 -13.26 18.77 24.45
N GLN A 218 -12.05 19.04 23.95
CA GLN A 218 -10.81 18.59 24.56
C GLN A 218 -10.72 19.14 26.00
N GLN A 219 -11.31 18.47 26.97
CA GLN A 219 -11.05 18.72 28.38
C GLN A 219 -10.43 17.49 29.01
N GLN A 220 -9.11 17.57 29.13
CA GLN A 220 -8.32 17.05 30.24
C GLN A 220 -8.31 15.53 30.43
N TYR A 221 -7.56 14.82 29.59
CA TYR A 221 -7.01 13.51 29.97
C TYR A 221 -5.55 13.66 30.41
N ALA A 222 -5.39 13.85 31.72
CA ALA A 222 -4.11 13.63 32.41
C ALA A 222 -4.37 13.14 33.85
N GLU A 223 -5.14 12.06 34.02
CA GLU A 223 -5.04 11.27 35.27
C GLU A 223 -3.88 10.28 35.09
N SER A 224 -2.78 10.55 35.81
CA SER A 224 -1.57 9.74 35.77
C SER A 224 -1.82 8.33 36.29
N ALA A 225 -1.02 7.36 35.83
CA ALA A 225 -1.07 5.98 36.32
C ALA A 225 -0.93 5.89 37.86
N ALA A 226 -0.27 6.86 38.49
CA ALA A 226 -0.17 6.99 39.94
C ALA A 226 -1.52 7.29 40.63
N ALA A 227 -2.43 8.03 39.99
CA ALA A 227 -3.76 8.32 40.53
C ALA A 227 -4.67 7.07 40.53
N ARG A 228 -4.46 6.16 39.56
CA ARG A 228 -5.12 4.84 39.52
C ARG A 228 -4.59 3.89 40.60
N ALA A 229 -3.27 3.86 40.79
CA ALA A 229 -2.66 3.07 41.86
C ALA A 229 -3.07 3.56 43.27
N ALA A 230 -3.28 4.86 43.47
CA ALA A 230 -3.72 5.39 44.76
C ALA A 230 -5.15 4.96 45.15
N ARG A 231 -6.04 4.68 44.19
CA ARG A 231 -7.41 4.19 44.47
C ARG A 231 -7.47 2.71 44.84
N SER A 232 -6.47 1.90 44.46
CA SER A 232 -6.45 0.47 44.85
C SER A 232 -6.10 0.23 46.32
N TYR A 233 -5.59 1.24 47.04
CA TYR A 233 -5.17 1.10 48.45
C TYR A 233 -6.13 1.72 49.48
N ALA A 234 -7.25 2.30 49.03
CA ALA A 234 -8.24 2.90 49.92
C ALA A 234 -9.64 2.41 49.58
N GLN A 235 -9.97 1.16 49.93
CA GLN A 235 -11.34 0.70 49.90
C GLN A 235 -11.68 -0.10 51.17
N PRO A 236 -12.57 0.42 52.04
CA PRO A 236 -13.20 -0.38 53.08
C PRO A 236 -14.01 -1.50 52.42
N GLN A 237 -14.15 -2.63 53.13
CA GLN A 237 -14.90 -3.81 52.70
C GLN A 237 -16.39 -3.48 52.47
N HIS A 238 -16.73 -2.97 51.30
CA HIS A 238 -18.10 -2.82 50.83
C HIS A 238 -18.54 -4.10 50.12
N VAL A 239 -19.66 -4.67 50.57
CA VAL A 239 -20.35 -5.75 49.86
C VAL A 239 -20.76 -5.20 48.49
N GLU A 240 -20.12 -5.73 47.46
CA GLU A 240 -20.33 -5.26 46.10
C GLU A 240 -21.77 -5.58 45.63
N PRO A 241 -22.48 -4.61 45.02
CA PRO A 241 -23.84 -4.83 44.53
C PRO A 241 -23.93 -6.01 43.56
N ALA A 242 -25.09 -6.70 43.55
CA ALA A 242 -25.29 -7.88 42.70
C ALA A 242 -25.14 -7.57 41.19
N HIS A 243 -25.53 -6.38 40.74
CA HIS A 243 -25.42 -5.95 39.35
C HIS A 243 -23.97 -5.76 38.88
N THR A 244 -23.08 -5.31 39.76
CA THR A 244 -21.63 -5.19 39.47
C THR A 244 -20.95 -6.55 39.45
N ARG A 245 -21.37 -7.48 40.31
CA ARG A 245 -20.88 -8.88 40.27
C ARG A 245 -21.30 -9.60 39.00
N ALA A 246 -22.56 -9.45 38.59
CA ALA A 246 -23.09 -10.03 37.36
C ALA A 246 -22.37 -9.48 36.12
N ALA A 247 -22.13 -8.16 36.06
CA ALA A 247 -21.39 -7.53 34.98
C ALA A 247 -19.93 -8.01 34.92
N ARG A 248 -19.27 -8.18 36.07
CA ARG A 248 -17.91 -8.74 36.11
C ARG A 248 -17.88 -10.18 35.60
N SER A 249 -18.86 -10.99 36.00
CA SER A 249 -18.99 -12.38 35.53
C SER A 249 -19.20 -12.43 34.01
N ALA A 250 -20.10 -11.61 33.48
CA ALA A 250 -20.33 -11.48 32.04
C ALA A 250 -19.06 -11.02 31.31
N GLY A 251 -18.29 -10.12 31.91
CA GLY A 251 -16.99 -9.68 31.37
C GLY A 251 -15.95 -10.79 31.21
N GLN A 252 -16.05 -11.90 31.94
CA GLN A 252 -15.14 -13.04 31.82
C GLN A 252 -15.54 -14.02 30.70
N GLU A 253 -16.72 -13.86 30.11
CA GLU A 253 -17.12 -14.68 28.97
C GLU A 253 -16.27 -14.32 27.75
N THR A 254 -15.90 -15.32 26.95
CA THR A 254 -15.26 -15.11 25.65
C THR A 254 -16.20 -14.35 24.72
N ILE A 255 -15.66 -13.42 23.93
CA ILE A 255 -16.43 -12.69 22.93
C ILE A 255 -17.06 -13.65 21.91
N ARG A 256 -18.29 -13.35 21.48
CA ARG A 256 -19.03 -14.12 20.48
C ARG A 256 -19.83 -13.18 19.57
N PRO A 257 -20.06 -13.56 18.29
CA PRO A 257 -20.85 -12.75 17.36
C PRO A 257 -22.20 -12.33 17.94
N ASP A 258 -22.85 -13.17 18.73
CA ASP A 258 -24.14 -12.85 19.35
C ASP A 258 -24.08 -11.65 20.33
N TYR A 259 -22.91 -11.37 20.91
CA TYR A 259 -22.75 -10.28 21.87
C TYR A 259 -22.45 -8.94 21.19
N TRP A 260 -21.58 -8.94 20.17
CA TRP A 260 -21.10 -7.72 19.53
C TRP A 260 -21.68 -7.46 18.13
N GLY A 261 -22.24 -8.48 17.48
CA GLY A 261 -22.74 -8.46 16.10
C GLY A 261 -23.78 -7.37 15.79
N PRO A 262 -24.77 -7.10 16.68
CA PRO A 262 -25.71 -6.01 16.48
C PRO A 262 -25.01 -4.64 16.37
N TYR A 263 -24.10 -4.34 17.29
CA TYR A 263 -23.35 -3.06 17.33
C TYR A 263 -22.35 -2.94 16.18
N PHE A 264 -21.76 -4.06 15.80
CA PHE A 264 -20.89 -4.13 14.64
C PHE A 264 -21.64 -3.82 13.34
N SER A 265 -22.82 -4.43 13.16
CA SER A 265 -23.67 -4.18 11.99
C SER A 265 -24.17 -2.73 11.94
N GLU A 266 -24.46 -2.15 13.10
CA GLU A 266 -24.81 -0.74 13.23
C GLU A 266 -23.65 0.18 12.84
N ALA A 267 -22.46 -0.03 13.41
CA ALA A 267 -21.26 0.72 13.10
C ALA A 267 -20.90 0.65 11.61
N MET A 268 -20.94 -0.56 11.03
CA MET A 268 -20.71 -0.80 9.61
C MET A 268 -21.70 -0.02 8.75
N ARG A 269 -23.00 -0.09 9.06
CA ARG A 269 -24.04 0.63 8.28
C ARG A 269 -23.82 2.15 8.33
N ALA A 270 -23.48 2.69 9.50
CA ALA A 270 -23.22 4.12 9.66
C ALA A 270 -21.98 4.57 8.87
N ASP A 271 -20.89 3.80 8.92
CA ASP A 271 -19.66 4.08 8.15
C ASP A 271 -19.91 4.02 6.64
N LEU A 272 -20.61 2.98 6.15
CA LEU A 272 -20.93 2.84 4.72
C LEU A 272 -21.84 3.95 4.21
N ALA A 273 -22.83 4.37 5.00
CA ALA A 273 -23.70 5.50 4.63
C ALA A 273 -22.89 6.79 4.45
N TRP A 274 -22.03 7.11 5.43
CA TRP A 274 -21.15 8.29 5.35
C TRP A 274 -20.20 8.25 4.16
N ARG A 275 -19.60 7.09 3.86
CA ARG A 275 -18.69 6.95 2.71
C ARG A 275 -19.42 7.16 1.39
N ARG A 276 -20.62 6.60 1.23
CA ARG A 276 -21.43 6.79 0.01
C ARG A 276 -21.71 8.27 -0.22
N GLU A 277 -22.14 8.99 0.81
CA GLU A 277 -22.37 10.44 0.73
C GLU A 277 -21.10 11.21 0.33
N ARG A 278 -19.95 10.87 0.92
CA ARG A 278 -18.66 11.47 0.59
C ARG A 278 -18.24 11.17 -0.85
N ASP A 279 -18.34 9.92 -1.28
CA ASP A 279 -17.93 9.45 -2.59
C ASP A 279 -18.80 10.10 -3.69
N ASP A 280 -20.11 10.21 -3.44
CA ASP A 280 -21.05 10.95 -4.30
C ASP A 280 -20.68 12.44 -4.41
N ALA A 281 -20.36 13.09 -3.28
CA ALA A 281 -19.94 14.49 -3.27
C ALA A 281 -18.62 14.71 -4.04
N LEU A 282 -17.67 13.77 -3.96
CA LEU A 282 -16.43 13.82 -4.73
C LEU A 282 -16.67 13.64 -6.22
N ALA A 283 -17.55 12.70 -6.60
CA ALA A 283 -17.93 12.47 -7.99
C ALA A 283 -18.60 13.70 -8.61
N GLN A 284 -19.51 14.35 -7.87
CA GLN A 284 -20.16 15.61 -8.30
C GLN A 284 -19.15 16.74 -8.51
N ARG A 285 -18.18 16.89 -7.60
CA ARG A 285 -17.10 17.89 -7.74
C ARG A 285 -16.21 17.63 -8.95
N ALA A 286 -15.86 16.36 -9.20
CA ALA A 286 -15.08 15.98 -10.36
C ALA A 286 -15.83 16.25 -11.67
N ALA A 287 -17.13 15.94 -11.72
CA ALA A 287 -17.97 16.24 -12.88
C ALA A 287 -18.09 17.75 -13.15
N ALA A 288 -18.26 18.56 -12.09
CA ALA A 288 -18.30 20.01 -12.20
C ALA A 288 -16.97 20.61 -12.69
N ALA A 289 -15.84 20.10 -12.19
CA ALA A 289 -14.52 20.52 -12.64
C ALA A 289 -14.26 20.16 -14.11
N ALA A 290 -14.65 18.95 -14.53
CA ALA A 290 -14.54 18.53 -15.93
C ALA A 290 -15.37 19.40 -16.87
N ALA A 291 -16.61 19.74 -16.47
CA ALA A 291 -17.47 20.65 -17.23
C ALA A 291 -16.85 22.05 -17.38
N ALA A 292 -16.21 22.58 -16.33
CA ALA A 292 -15.54 23.88 -16.37
C ALA A 292 -14.28 23.91 -17.27
N THR A 293 -13.58 22.79 -17.44
CA THR A 293 -12.43 22.68 -18.36
C THR A 293 -12.80 22.45 -19.82
N THR A 294 -14.06 22.15 -20.13
CA THR A 294 -14.50 21.85 -21.51
C THR A 294 -15.04 23.09 -22.25
N ASP A 295 -14.91 24.29 -21.66
CA ASP A 295 -15.34 25.55 -22.28
C ASP A 295 -14.12 26.50 -22.52
N PRO A 296 -13.35 26.32 -23.61
CA PRO A 296 -12.29 27.24 -23.99
C PRO A 296 -12.70 28.28 -25.07
N ASP A 297 -13.96 28.35 -25.51
CA ASP A 297 -14.37 29.21 -26.64
C ASP A 297 -15.55 30.15 -26.30
N ALA A 298 -15.30 31.12 -25.41
CA ALA A 298 -16.17 32.28 -25.23
C ALA A 298 -15.43 33.63 -25.34
N ASP A 299 -14.26 33.65 -26.00
CA ASP A 299 -13.44 34.86 -26.24
C ASP A 299 -12.96 34.98 -27.70
N ALA A 300 -13.81 34.59 -28.66
CA ALA A 300 -13.62 34.93 -30.06
C ALA A 300 -14.99 35.22 -30.67
N ASP A 301 -15.46 36.46 -30.56
CA ASP A 301 -16.33 37.16 -31.52
C ASP A 301 -16.78 38.51 -30.93
N ASP A 302 -15.87 39.48 -30.82
CA ASP A 302 -16.23 40.91 -30.82
C ASP A 302 -15.11 41.77 -31.44
N GLU A 303 -14.68 41.38 -32.65
CA GLU A 303 -14.10 42.36 -33.58
C GLU A 303 -14.93 42.38 -34.86
N GLY A 304 -15.91 43.30 -34.89
CA GLY A 304 -16.38 43.88 -36.14
C GLY A 304 -17.89 43.97 -36.28
N GLU A 305 -18.47 45.12 -35.89
CA GLU A 305 -19.15 45.99 -36.88
C GLU A 305 -19.61 47.33 -36.27
N ALA A 306 -19.47 48.36 -37.12
CA ALA A 306 -20.18 49.64 -37.15
C ALA A 306 -19.65 50.82 -36.30
N GLY A 307 -19.01 51.77 -37.00
CA GLY A 307 -18.81 53.15 -36.56
C GLY A 307 -17.70 53.90 -37.28
#